data_AF-A0A962Y1Y0-F1
#
_entry.id   AF-A0A962Y1Y0-F1
#
_cell.length_a   1.000
_cell.length_b   1.000
_cell.length_c   1.000
_cell.angle_alpha   90.00
_cell.angle_beta   90.00
_cell.angle_gamma   90.00
#
_symmetry.space_group_name_H-M   'P 1'
#
loop_
_entity.id
_entity.type
_entity.pdbx_description
1 polymer ?
#
loop_
_entity_poly.entity_id
_entity_poly.type
_entity_poly.pdbx_seq_one_letter_code
_entity_poly.pdbx_strand_id
1 'polypeptide(L)' 'GWDHYANRWEIIAPDGRVIATRVLVHPHVDEQPFTRSLAAVPIPAEYTWVRLRGHDLVHGYGGREVTVSVPHGDL' A
#
# COMPACT_ATOMS: atom_id res chain seq x y z
N GLY A 1 -1.06 19.66 -8.43
CA GLY A 1 -0.52 18.84 -7.33
C GLY A 1 -1.65 18.42 -6.42
N TRP A 2 -2.15 19.33 -5.60
CA TRP A 2 -3.23 19.06 -4.63
C TRP A 2 -4.51 18.47 -5.25
N ASP A 3 -4.85 18.84 -6.48
CA ASP A 3 -6.06 18.33 -7.15
C ASP A 3 -5.90 16.91 -7.73
N HIS A 4 -4.66 16.41 -7.86
CA HIS A 4 -4.38 15.12 -8.48
C HIS A 4 -3.02 14.58 -8.01
N TYR A 5 -3.06 13.71 -7.02
CA TYR A 5 -1.89 12.99 -6.50
C TYR A 5 -2.30 11.63 -5.95
N ALA A 6 -1.34 10.71 -5.85
CA ALA A 6 -1.51 9.46 -5.13
C ALA A 6 -1.79 9.77 -3.65
N ASN A 7 -2.99 9.46 -3.17
CA ASN A 7 -3.44 9.85 -1.83
C ASN A 7 -3.48 8.69 -0.84
N ARG A 8 -3.32 7.45 -1.28
CA ARG A 8 -3.10 6.30 -0.40
C ARG A 8 -2.55 5.09 -1.13
N TRP A 9 -2.06 4.13 -0.35
CA TRP A 9 -1.98 2.73 -0.75
C TRP A 9 -2.55 1.83 0.33
N GLU A 10 -2.94 0.64 -0.08
CA GLU A 10 -3.55 -0.37 0.76
C GLU A 10 -2.77 -1.67 0.71
N ILE A 11 -2.79 -2.40 1.83
CA ILE A 11 -2.32 -3.77 1.94
C ILE A 11 -3.55 -4.66 2.04
N ILE A 12 -3.64 -5.60 1.10
CA ILE A 12 -4.75 -6.54 0.95
C ILE A 12 -4.26 -7.94 1.32
N ALA A 13 -5.01 -8.60 2.20
CA ALA A 13 -4.77 -9.98 2.59
C ALA A 13 -5.15 -10.97 1.47
N PRO A 14 -4.69 -12.24 1.56
CA PRO A 14 -5.06 -13.29 0.60
C PRO A 14 -6.56 -13.51 0.44
N ASP A 15 -7.34 -13.27 1.50
CA ASP A 15 -8.79 -13.38 1.52
C ASP A 15 -9.52 -12.15 0.91
N GLY A 16 -8.77 -11.16 0.40
CA GLY A 16 -9.30 -9.97 -0.25
C GLY A 16 -9.62 -8.81 0.70
N ARG A 17 -9.48 -8.96 2.01
CA ARG A 17 -9.72 -7.87 2.97
C ARG A 17 -8.57 -6.87 2.97
N VAL A 18 -8.90 -5.58 3.13
CA VAL A 18 -7.91 -4.53 3.41
C VAL A 18 -7.47 -4.67 4.87
N ILE A 19 -6.19 -4.96 5.10
CA ILE A 19 -5.62 -5.11 6.45
C ILE A 19 -4.87 -3.87 6.91
N ALA A 20 -4.49 -2.99 5.98
CA ALA A 20 -3.94 -1.68 6.33
C ALA A 20 -4.09 -0.67 5.19
N THR A 21 -4.16 0.61 5.56
CA THR A 21 -4.20 1.74 4.63
C THR A 21 -3.19 2.78 5.10
N ARG A 22 -2.35 3.25 4.18
CA ARG A 22 -1.51 4.41 4.42
C ARG A 22 -2.00 5.59 3.59
N VAL A 23 -2.54 6.60 4.26
CA VAL A 23 -2.98 7.85 3.65
C VAL A 23 -1.81 8.80 3.47
N LEU A 24 -1.76 9.47 2.32
CA LEU A 24 -0.90 10.61 2.02
C LEU A 24 -1.77 11.86 2.01
N VAL A 25 -1.38 12.85 2.81
CA VAL A 25 -2.20 14.06 3.04
C VAL A 25 -1.75 15.27 2.22
N HIS A 26 -0.73 15.10 1.38
CA HIS A 26 -0.20 16.16 0.53
C HIS A 26 0.45 15.56 -0.74
N PRO A 27 0.54 16.34 -1.83
CA PRO A 27 1.29 15.92 -3.01
C PRO A 27 2.81 15.97 -2.73
N HIS A 28 3.56 15.17 -3.49
CA HIS A 28 5.04 15.09 -3.42
C HIS A 28 5.69 15.64 -4.71
N VAL A 29 5.18 16.75 -5.26
CA VAL A 29 5.64 17.26 -6.58
C VAL A 29 7.14 17.52 -6.60
N ASP A 30 7.68 18.09 -5.52
CA ASP A 30 9.10 18.48 -5.41
C ASP A 30 9.96 17.39 -4.76
N GLU A 31 9.38 16.23 -4.44
CA GLU A 31 10.04 15.10 -3.78
C GLU A 31 9.87 13.87 -4.68
N GLN A 32 10.56 13.84 -5.81
CA GLN A 32 10.52 12.71 -6.75
C GLN A 32 11.93 12.17 -6.99
N PRO A 33 12.16 10.86 -6.75
CA PRO A 33 11.22 9.87 -6.20
C PRO A 33 10.96 10.10 -4.70
N PHE A 34 9.75 9.78 -4.22
CA PHE A 34 9.47 9.71 -2.78
C PHE A 34 9.26 8.26 -2.33
N THR A 35 9.62 8.02 -1.06
CA THR A 35 9.35 6.77 -0.36
C THR A 35 8.61 7.07 0.93
N ARG A 36 7.65 6.22 1.29
CA ARG A 36 6.93 6.30 2.56
C ARG A 36 6.70 4.90 3.09
N SER A 37 6.67 4.79 4.42
CA SER A 37 6.58 3.52 5.12
C SER A 37 5.30 3.44 5.96
N LEU A 38 4.83 2.21 6.16
CA LEU A 38 3.79 1.86 7.12
C LEU A 38 4.33 0.72 7.98
N ALA A 39 4.40 0.93 9.29
CA ALA A 39 4.94 -0.04 10.24
C ALA A 39 3.82 -0.69 11.05
N ALA A 40 4.17 -1.79 11.75
CA ALA A 40 3.27 -2.49 12.68
C ALA A 40 1.95 -2.96 12.03
N VAL A 41 1.99 -3.38 10.77
CA VAL A 41 0.84 -3.99 10.09
C VAL A 41 0.62 -5.39 10.67
N PRO A 42 -0.53 -5.67 11.30
CA PRO A 42 -0.81 -7.00 11.83
C PRO A 42 -1.10 -7.96 10.67
N ILE A 43 -0.12 -8.79 10.34
CA ILE A 43 -0.25 -9.85 9.34
C ILE A 43 -0.35 -11.19 10.06
N PRO A 44 -1.50 -11.87 10.00
CA PRO A 44 -1.64 -13.23 10.53
C PRO A 44 -0.59 -14.18 9.98
N ALA A 45 -0.11 -15.11 10.83
CA ALA A 45 0.99 -16.02 10.50
C ALA A 45 0.64 -17.00 9.37
N GLU A 46 -0.64 -17.23 9.11
CA GLU A 46 -1.14 -18.05 8.00
C GLU A 46 -1.06 -17.34 6.64
N TYR A 47 -0.85 -16.02 6.59
CA TYR A 47 -0.75 -15.28 5.33
C TYR A 47 0.67 -15.31 4.80
N THR A 48 0.86 -16.03 3.70
CA THR A 48 2.16 -16.17 3.02
C THR A 48 2.46 -15.07 2.02
N TRP A 49 1.48 -14.24 1.70
CA TRP A 49 1.62 -13.10 0.81
C TRP A 49 0.60 -12.00 1.13
N VAL A 50 0.92 -10.79 0.70
CA VAL A 50 -0.02 -9.66 0.67
C VAL A 50 0.07 -8.95 -0.66
N ARG A 51 -1.00 -8.26 -1.05
CA ARG A 51 -1.05 -7.47 -2.27
C ARG A 51 -1.17 -5.99 -1.95
N LEU A 52 -0.39 -5.18 -2.65
CA LEU A 52 -0.39 -3.73 -2.52
C LEU A 52 -1.07 -3.12 -3.75
N ARG A 53 -1.92 -2.12 -3.50
CA ARG A 53 -2.51 -1.30 -4.57
C ARG A 53 -2.44 0.19 -4.22
N GLY A 54 -2.15 1.00 -5.24
CA GLY A 54 -2.14 2.46 -5.13
C GLY A 54 -3.51 3.05 -5.45
N HIS A 55 -3.75 4.26 -4.94
CA HIS A 55 -4.94 5.04 -5.26
C HIS A 55 -4.55 6.51 -5.42
N ASP A 56 -5.12 7.17 -6.43
CA ASP A 56 -5.02 8.63 -6.61
C ASP A 56 -6.39 9.31 -6.46
N LEU A 57 -6.38 10.62 -6.17
CA LEU A 57 -7.60 11.38 -5.89
C LEU A 57 -8.64 11.39 -7.02
N VAL A 58 -8.21 11.25 -8.28
CA VAL A 58 -9.05 11.49 -9.45
C VAL A 58 -9.49 10.18 -10.08
N HIS A 59 -8.56 9.25 -10.32
CA HIS A 59 -8.84 8.00 -11.03
C HIS A 59 -9.09 6.81 -10.09
N GLY A 60 -8.91 7.00 -8.79
CA GLY A 60 -9.16 5.96 -7.82
C GLY A 60 -8.05 4.91 -7.80
N TYR A 61 -8.42 3.63 -7.69
CA TYR A 61 -7.46 2.53 -7.79
C TYR A 61 -7.10 2.26 -9.25
N GLY A 62 -5.81 2.11 -9.53
CA GLY A 62 -5.34 1.83 -10.88
C GLY A 62 -3.86 1.49 -10.92
N GLY A 63 -3.34 1.29 -12.12
CA GLY A 63 -1.96 0.89 -12.33
C GLY A 63 -1.67 -0.56 -11.91
N ARG A 64 -0.41 -0.84 -11.61
CA ARG A 64 0.06 -2.18 -11.25
C ARG A 64 -0.14 -2.43 -9.75
N GLU A 65 -0.86 -3.49 -9.43
CA GLU A 65 -0.81 -4.09 -8.09
C GLU A 65 0.44 -4.97 -7.95
N VAL A 66 1.00 -5.01 -6.75
CA VAL A 66 2.21 -5.79 -6.45
C VAL A 66 1.90 -6.79 -5.35
N THR A 67 2.15 -8.07 -5.60
CA THR A 67 2.11 -9.10 -4.57
C THR A 67 3.51 -9.32 -4.03
N VAL A 68 3.64 -9.34 -2.70
CA VAL A 68 4.89 -9.63 -2.00
C VAL A 68 4.67 -10.79 -1.04
N SER A 69 5.66 -11.69 -0.96
CA SER A 69 5.66 -12.74 0.05
C SER A 69 5.82 -12.15 1.44
N VAL A 70 5.10 -12.71 2.41
CA VAL A 70 5.31 -12.40 3.82
C VAL A 70 6.43 -13.32 4.31
N PRO A 71 7.56 -12.78 4.79
CA PRO A 71 8.59 -13.61 5.38
C PRO A 71 8.06 -14.26 6.65
N HIS A 72 8.09 -15.58 6.70
CA HIS A 72 7.98 -16.33 7.95
C HIS A 72 9.41 -16.70 8.32
N GLY A 73 9.86 -16.37 9.53
CA GLY A 73 11.13 -16.90 10.02
C GLY A 73 11.02 -18.42 10.09
N ASP A 74 12.02 -19.13 9.59
CA ASP A 74 12.23 -20.50 10.02
C ASP A 74 12.49 -20.43 11.54
N LEU A 75 11.61 -21.04 12.34
CA LEU A 75 11.80 -21.17 13.78
C LEU A 75 12.98 -22.09 14.09
#